data_AF-A0A946HWG6-F1
#
_entry.id   AF-A0A946HWG6-F1
#
_cell.length_a   1.000
_cell.length_b   1.000
_cell.length_c   1.000
_cell.angle_alpha   90.00
_cell.angle_beta   90.00
_cell.angle_gamma   90.00
#
_symmetry.space_group_name_H-M   'P 1'
#
loop_
_entity.id
_entity.type
_entity.pdbx_description
1 polymer ?
#
loop_
_entity_poly.entity_id
_entity_poly.type
_entity_poly.pdbx_seq_one_letter_code
_entity_poly.pdbx_strand_id
1 'polypeptide(L)'
;MKYRTAVIAFALLILGTMFAGAASAKKTHQGAVDFERSGVKYRLIWQAEKARTGRYGKDSTKVSYTVYAGADILYPRTLDSGTFIGCRDTPPERVDWWRIGKPQIGWLLNLSSICAMSRSHKSLIVVPYKTEHGFSSKYVTADFVTKEWPVLKVVENGDVHVWSSYQNWNGGTTAGSFYVPEFRVISRTMDGKYWVRCPRLPQDVSQWPHELPHRGFIGDFYAGLNRLNAKVMKSVLETYKEIVPRRLRKHGLPDSRQGLERLVKGVATVDRRLESLKSELSDLHLDWNNPITVTVYLTKFSPWLLGSSPNRSTI
;
A
#
# COMPACT_ATOMS: atom_id res chain seq x y z
N MET A 1 -47.92 -48.89 -0.09
CA MET A 1 -46.54 -48.86 -0.61
C MET A 1 -46.28 -47.89 -1.78
N LYS A 2 -47.30 -47.34 -2.48
CA LYS A 2 -47.08 -46.49 -3.67
C LYS A 2 -46.71 -45.00 -3.42
N TYR A 3 -46.88 -44.49 -2.20
CA TYR A 3 -46.65 -43.05 -1.90
C TYR A 3 -45.26 -42.74 -1.33
N ARG A 4 -44.51 -43.73 -0.81
CA ARG A 4 -43.16 -43.49 -0.26
C ARG A 4 -42.10 -43.33 -1.34
N THR A 5 -42.24 -44.00 -2.47
CA THR A 5 -41.28 -43.93 -3.59
C THR A 5 -41.38 -42.61 -4.35
N ALA A 6 -42.59 -42.05 -4.48
CA ALA A 6 -42.81 -40.77 -5.16
C ALA A 6 -42.25 -39.57 -4.36
N VAL A 7 -42.36 -39.58 -3.03
CA VAL A 7 -41.85 -38.51 -2.17
C VAL A 7 -40.31 -38.51 -2.14
N ILE A 8 -39.67 -39.68 -2.15
CA ILE A 8 -38.20 -39.79 -2.20
C ILE A 8 -37.66 -39.35 -3.58
N ALA A 9 -38.34 -39.72 -4.67
CA ALA A 9 -37.96 -39.27 -6.01
C ALA A 9 -38.09 -37.75 -6.21
N PHE A 10 -39.14 -37.13 -5.64
CA PHE A 10 -39.35 -35.69 -5.71
C PHE A 10 -38.35 -34.90 -4.83
N ALA A 11 -38.00 -35.44 -3.65
CA ALA A 11 -36.98 -34.85 -2.79
C ALA A 11 -35.57 -34.90 -3.42
N LEU A 12 -35.23 -36.00 -4.10
CA LEU A 12 -33.96 -36.13 -4.83
C LEU A 12 -33.89 -35.24 -6.07
N LEU A 13 -35.02 -34.99 -6.74
CA LEU A 13 -35.07 -34.06 -7.88
C LEU A 13 -34.91 -32.59 -7.41
N ILE A 14 -35.52 -32.22 -6.28
CA ILE A 14 -35.36 -30.88 -5.69
C ILE A 14 -33.94 -30.66 -5.17
N LEU A 15 -33.31 -31.66 -4.56
CA LEU A 15 -31.89 -31.62 -4.19
C LEU A 15 -30.98 -31.54 -5.43
N GLY A 16 -31.29 -32.29 -6.50
CA GLY A 16 -30.57 -32.20 -7.78
C GLY A 16 -30.67 -30.82 -8.44
N THR A 17 -31.82 -30.17 -8.38
CA THR A 17 -32.03 -28.83 -8.96
C THR A 17 -31.53 -27.69 -8.07
N MET A 18 -31.47 -27.86 -6.74
CA MET A 18 -30.85 -26.88 -5.84
C MET A 18 -29.32 -26.87 -5.93
N PHE A 19 -28.70 -27.94 -6.43
CA PHE A 19 -27.27 -27.97 -6.77
C PHE A 19 -26.95 -27.67 -8.24
N ALA A 20 -27.93 -27.77 -9.15
CA ALA A 20 -27.76 -27.40 -10.56
C ALA A 20 -28.01 -25.90 -10.85
N GLY A 21 -28.61 -25.17 -9.91
CA GLY A 21 -29.02 -23.77 -10.06
C GLY A 21 -28.11 -22.72 -9.42
N ALA A 22 -26.78 -22.88 -9.44
CA ALA A 22 -25.81 -21.79 -9.23
C ALA A 22 -24.34 -22.20 -9.48
N ALA A 23 -24.08 -23.26 -10.25
CA ALA A 23 -22.72 -23.72 -10.53
C ALA A 23 -22.03 -22.90 -11.63
N SER A 24 -22.06 -21.57 -11.53
CA SER A 24 -20.86 -20.82 -11.92
C SER A 24 -19.89 -20.95 -10.76
N ALA A 25 -19.21 -22.11 -10.66
CA ALA A 25 -18.19 -22.36 -9.65
C ALA A 25 -17.27 -21.14 -9.57
N LYS A 26 -17.40 -20.36 -8.50
CA LYS A 26 -16.60 -19.16 -8.29
C LYS A 26 -15.16 -19.65 -8.22
N LYS A 27 -14.35 -19.37 -9.26
CA LYS A 27 -12.96 -19.86 -9.34
C LYS A 27 -12.23 -19.38 -8.07
N THR A 28 -12.01 -20.29 -7.14
CA THR A 28 -11.32 -20.07 -5.87
C THR A 28 -9.95 -20.71 -5.95
N HIS A 29 -8.94 -19.95 -5.54
CA HIS A 29 -7.58 -20.46 -5.39
C HIS A 29 -7.18 -20.38 -3.93
N GLN A 30 -6.39 -21.33 -3.46
CA GLN A 30 -5.91 -21.35 -2.09
C GLN A 30 -4.46 -21.80 -2.04
N GLY A 31 -3.75 -21.36 -1.01
CA GLY A 31 -2.36 -21.75 -0.79
C GLY A 31 -1.89 -21.41 0.61
N ALA A 32 -0.67 -21.84 0.92
CA ALA A 32 0.00 -21.55 2.18
C ALA A 32 1.46 -21.20 1.95
N VAL A 33 1.99 -20.31 2.78
CA VAL A 33 3.38 -19.88 2.76
C VAL A 33 3.93 -19.86 4.17
N ASP A 34 5.04 -20.56 4.36
CA ASP A 34 5.62 -20.84 5.68
C ASP A 34 7.00 -20.20 5.81
N PHE A 35 7.38 -19.83 7.04
CA PHE A 35 8.78 -19.57 7.42
C PHE A 35 9.01 -19.92 8.88
N GLU A 36 10.27 -20.08 9.29
CA GLU A 36 10.63 -20.32 10.68
C GLU A 36 11.47 -19.17 11.23
N ARG A 37 11.19 -18.76 12.46
CA ARG A 37 11.97 -17.74 13.18
C ARG A 37 11.99 -18.07 14.66
N SER A 38 13.18 -18.17 15.23
CA SER A 38 13.40 -18.45 16.67
C SER A 38 12.68 -19.73 17.15
N GLY A 39 12.75 -20.80 16.37
CA GLY A 39 12.12 -22.10 16.68
C GLY A 39 10.59 -22.12 16.57
N VAL A 40 9.98 -21.04 16.07
CA VAL A 40 8.53 -20.97 15.82
C VAL A 40 8.28 -21.01 14.32
N LYS A 41 7.44 -21.96 13.90
CA LYS A 41 6.91 -22.02 12.53
C LYS A 41 5.76 -21.03 12.36
N TYR A 42 5.91 -20.10 11.43
CA TYR A 42 4.87 -19.17 11.02
C TYR A 42 4.29 -19.60 9.68
N ARG A 43 2.96 -19.51 9.55
CA ARG A 43 2.24 -19.89 8.34
C ARG A 43 1.19 -18.85 7.99
N LEU A 44 1.11 -18.48 6.72
CA LEU A 44 0.01 -17.68 6.18
C LEU A 44 -0.74 -18.56 5.17
N ILE A 45 -2.00 -18.84 5.47
CA ILE A 45 -2.93 -19.52 4.56
C ILE A 45 -3.78 -18.45 3.89
N TRP A 46 -3.98 -18.54 2.59
CA TRP A 46 -4.76 -17.58 1.83
C TRP A 46 -5.75 -18.28 0.89
N GLN A 47 -6.84 -17.57 0.61
CA GLN A 47 -7.86 -17.92 -0.36
C GLN A 47 -8.16 -16.70 -1.22
N ALA A 48 -8.08 -16.83 -2.54
CA ALA A 48 -8.39 -15.80 -3.53
C ALA A 48 -9.70 -16.13 -4.24
N GLU A 49 -10.59 -15.16 -4.34
CA GLU A 49 -11.87 -15.29 -5.03
C GLU A 49 -12.23 -14.01 -5.80
N LYS A 50 -13.13 -14.14 -6.79
CA LYS A 50 -13.71 -12.95 -7.43
C LYS A 50 -14.57 -12.18 -6.43
N ALA A 51 -14.46 -10.87 -6.42
CA ALA A 51 -15.31 -9.99 -5.63
C ALA A 51 -15.76 -8.82 -6.51
N ARG A 52 -16.99 -8.34 -6.29
CA ARG A 52 -17.46 -7.10 -6.91
C ARG A 52 -17.23 -5.97 -5.94
N THR A 53 -16.50 -4.94 -6.35
CA THR A 53 -16.30 -3.76 -5.49
C THR A 53 -16.55 -2.48 -6.28
N GLY A 54 -17.31 -1.54 -5.72
CA GLY A 54 -17.51 -0.23 -6.38
C GLY A 54 -16.20 0.56 -6.55
N ARG A 55 -15.19 0.29 -5.72
CA ARG A 55 -13.94 1.04 -5.63
C ARG A 55 -12.86 0.61 -6.62
N TYR A 56 -12.83 -0.67 -7.01
CA TYR A 56 -11.80 -1.21 -7.91
C TYR A 56 -12.37 -1.75 -9.23
N GLY A 57 -13.68 -1.60 -9.48
CA GLY A 57 -14.34 -2.04 -10.71
C GLY A 57 -15.23 -3.26 -10.52
N LYS A 58 -16.03 -3.57 -11.54
CA LYS A 58 -17.04 -4.65 -11.49
C LYS A 58 -16.42 -6.02 -11.17
N ASP A 59 -15.17 -6.26 -11.54
CA ASP A 59 -14.44 -7.49 -11.26
C ASP A 59 -13.13 -7.20 -10.50
N SER A 60 -13.11 -7.58 -9.23
CA SER A 60 -11.94 -7.49 -8.34
C SER A 60 -11.56 -8.89 -7.86
N THR A 61 -10.36 -9.01 -7.29
CA THR A 61 -9.93 -10.19 -6.55
C THR A 61 -9.87 -9.84 -5.07
N LYS A 62 -10.59 -10.59 -4.25
CA LYS A 62 -10.47 -10.57 -2.80
C LYS A 62 -9.59 -11.74 -2.37
N VAL A 63 -8.58 -11.46 -1.56
CA VAL A 63 -7.77 -12.44 -0.85
C VAL A 63 -8.13 -12.37 0.62
N SER A 64 -8.68 -13.45 1.16
CA SER A 64 -8.82 -13.67 2.59
C SER A 64 -7.65 -14.51 3.07
N TYR A 65 -7.06 -14.19 4.22
CA TYR A 65 -5.92 -14.91 4.76
C TYR A 65 -5.97 -15.02 6.28
N THR A 66 -5.34 -16.08 6.78
CA THR A 66 -5.19 -16.38 8.20
C THR A 66 -3.73 -16.64 8.50
N VAL A 67 -3.24 -16.08 9.60
CA VAL A 67 -1.85 -16.20 10.03
C VAL A 67 -1.79 -17.10 11.25
N TYR A 68 -0.79 -17.99 11.29
CA TYR A 68 -0.54 -18.93 12.36
C TYR A 68 0.87 -18.77 12.91
N ALA A 69 1.04 -19.03 14.21
CA ALA A 69 2.31 -19.28 14.86
C ALA A 69 2.23 -20.63 15.60
N GLY A 70 2.93 -21.65 15.11
CA GLY A 70 2.71 -23.02 15.57
C GLY A 70 1.27 -23.47 15.28
N ALA A 71 0.53 -23.83 16.32
CA ALA A 71 -0.88 -24.19 16.25
C ALA A 71 -1.83 -22.99 16.44
N ASP A 72 -1.30 -21.84 16.88
CA ASP A 72 -2.13 -20.71 17.30
C ASP A 72 -2.49 -19.80 16.12
N ILE A 73 -3.76 -19.40 16.06
CA ILE A 73 -4.23 -18.37 15.11
C ILE A 73 -3.85 -16.98 15.64
N LEU A 74 -3.27 -16.18 14.75
CA LEU A 74 -3.01 -14.77 14.98
C LEU A 74 -4.06 -13.91 14.29
N TYR A 75 -4.37 -12.77 14.89
CA TYR A 75 -5.36 -11.80 14.43
C TYR A 75 -4.68 -10.50 13.98
N PRO A 76 -5.25 -9.76 13.02
CA PRO A 76 -4.72 -8.45 12.70
C PRO A 76 -4.89 -7.52 13.92
N ARG A 77 -3.99 -6.54 14.06
CA ARG A 77 -4.21 -5.45 15.04
C ARG A 77 -5.47 -4.64 14.74
N THR A 78 -5.89 -4.60 13.48
CA THR A 78 -7.15 -4.00 13.00
C THR A 78 -8.28 -5.02 13.10
N LEU A 79 -9.52 -4.60 13.40
CA LEU A 79 -10.66 -5.51 13.67
C LEU A 79 -11.16 -6.30 12.45
N ASP A 80 -10.77 -5.91 11.24
CA ASP A 80 -11.14 -6.64 10.03
C ASP A 80 -10.16 -7.79 9.81
N SER A 81 -10.68 -9.03 9.86
CA SER A 81 -9.97 -10.25 9.43
C SER A 81 -9.08 -10.00 8.20
N GLY A 82 -7.93 -10.69 8.10
CA GLY A 82 -6.96 -10.49 7.03
C GLY A 82 -7.59 -10.55 5.64
N THR A 83 -7.96 -9.40 5.09
CA THR A 83 -8.60 -9.26 3.79
C THR A 83 -7.84 -8.24 2.98
N PHE A 84 -7.58 -8.60 1.74
CA PHE A 84 -6.79 -7.81 0.83
C PHE A 84 -7.43 -7.82 -0.55
N ILE A 85 -7.80 -6.65 -1.05
CA ILE A 85 -8.54 -6.53 -2.31
C ILE A 85 -7.66 -5.83 -3.34
N GLY A 86 -7.51 -6.48 -4.49
CA GLY A 86 -6.86 -5.94 -5.67
C GLY A 86 -7.76 -6.04 -6.89
N CYS A 87 -7.33 -5.39 -7.96
CA CYS A 87 -7.99 -5.40 -9.26
C CYS A 87 -7.44 -6.54 -10.13
N ARG A 88 -8.22 -7.60 -10.33
CA ARG A 88 -8.01 -8.59 -11.41
C ARG A 88 -9.35 -9.23 -11.76
N ASP A 89 -9.64 -9.31 -13.05
CA ASP A 89 -10.85 -9.96 -13.59
C ASP A 89 -10.88 -11.46 -13.33
N THR A 90 -9.70 -12.07 -13.16
CA THR A 90 -9.53 -13.48 -12.78
C THR A 90 -8.65 -13.58 -11.54
N PRO A 91 -9.11 -14.25 -10.46
CA PRO A 91 -8.32 -14.49 -9.26
C PRO A 91 -7.03 -15.20 -9.68
N PRO A 92 -5.88 -14.78 -9.17
CA PRO A 92 -4.64 -15.40 -9.54
C PRO A 92 -4.59 -16.82 -8.99
N GLU A 93 -4.03 -17.74 -9.77
CA GLU A 93 -3.80 -19.13 -9.33
C GLU A 93 -2.84 -19.18 -8.14
N ARG A 94 -2.04 -18.13 -7.97
CA ARG A 94 -1.15 -17.91 -6.84
C ARG A 94 -1.15 -16.43 -6.44
N VAL A 95 -1.30 -16.14 -5.14
CA VAL A 95 -0.98 -14.81 -4.61
C VAL A 95 0.55 -14.64 -4.62
N ASP A 96 1.04 -13.65 -5.36
CA ASP A 96 2.46 -13.33 -5.38
C ASP A 96 2.89 -12.81 -4.02
N TRP A 97 4.02 -13.30 -3.52
CA TRP A 97 4.52 -12.92 -2.22
C TRP A 97 6.05 -12.92 -2.16
N TRP A 98 6.61 -12.08 -1.30
CA TRP A 98 8.04 -12.01 -1.01
C TRP A 98 8.35 -12.11 0.48
N ARG A 99 9.57 -12.58 0.76
CA ARG A 99 10.14 -12.63 2.12
C ARG A 99 10.48 -11.21 2.57
N ILE A 100 10.06 -10.85 3.79
CA ILE A 100 10.49 -9.61 4.44
C ILE A 100 11.60 -9.94 5.42
N GLY A 101 12.75 -9.25 5.31
CA GLY A 101 13.86 -9.35 6.25
C GLY A 101 14.81 -10.53 6.02
N LYS A 102 15.97 -10.48 6.68
CA LYS A 102 16.99 -11.53 6.73
C LYS A 102 17.61 -11.53 8.14
N PRO A 103 17.19 -12.41 9.07
CA PRO A 103 16.24 -13.52 8.90
C PRO A 103 14.81 -13.06 8.57
N GLN A 104 14.00 -13.95 7.98
CA GLN A 104 12.64 -13.61 7.56
C GLN A 104 11.77 -13.26 8.78
N ILE A 105 11.06 -12.13 8.69
CA ILE A 105 10.18 -11.62 9.75
C ILE A 105 8.70 -11.59 9.34
N GLY A 106 8.39 -11.72 8.05
CA GLY A 106 7.02 -11.64 7.55
C GLY A 106 6.90 -11.87 6.05
N TRP A 107 5.74 -11.51 5.51
CA TRP A 107 5.38 -11.64 4.10
C TRP A 107 4.96 -10.30 3.51
N LEU A 108 5.38 -10.05 2.27
CA LEU A 108 4.86 -8.99 1.43
C LEU A 108 3.98 -9.63 0.36
N LEU A 109 2.65 -9.51 0.47
CA LEU A 109 1.70 -9.98 -0.53
C LEU A 109 1.47 -8.90 -1.58
N ASN A 110 1.21 -9.30 -2.82
CA ASN A 110 0.98 -8.35 -3.90
C ASN A 110 -0.13 -8.81 -4.84
N LEU A 111 -1.04 -7.90 -5.16
CA LEU A 111 -2.08 -8.04 -6.16
C LEU A 111 -1.96 -6.92 -7.16
N SER A 112 -2.59 -7.04 -8.32
CA SER A 112 -2.75 -5.89 -9.21
C SER A 112 -3.70 -4.86 -8.55
N SER A 113 -3.45 -3.56 -8.65
CA SER A 113 -4.25 -2.49 -7.99
C SER A 113 -5.20 -1.75 -8.93
N ILE A 114 -4.89 -1.68 -10.22
CA ILE A 114 -5.67 -0.94 -11.23
C ILE A 114 -5.80 -1.85 -12.45
N CYS A 115 -7.03 -2.14 -12.88
CA CYS A 115 -7.32 -3.01 -14.03
C CYS A 115 -7.11 -2.32 -15.39
N ALA A 116 -6.81 -1.02 -15.40
CA ALA A 116 -6.51 -0.25 -16.60
C ALA A 116 -5.01 -0.32 -16.99
N MET A 117 -4.65 0.28 -18.13
CA MET A 117 -3.33 0.22 -18.78
C MET A 117 -2.13 0.66 -17.91
N SER A 118 -2.35 1.20 -16.71
CA SER A 118 -1.28 1.72 -15.86
C SER A 118 -0.54 0.67 -15.02
N ARG A 119 -0.97 -0.61 -14.97
CA ARG A 119 -0.29 -1.71 -14.24
C ARG A 119 0.35 -1.30 -12.89
N SER A 120 -0.49 -0.98 -11.90
CA SER A 120 -0.04 -0.82 -10.50
C SER A 120 -0.23 -2.11 -9.73
N HIS A 121 0.52 -2.27 -8.64
CA HIS A 121 0.31 -3.30 -7.64
C HIS A 121 -0.26 -2.71 -6.36
N LYS A 122 -1.13 -3.47 -5.70
CA LYS A 122 -1.54 -3.26 -4.33
C LYS A 122 -0.68 -4.22 -3.53
N SER A 123 0.11 -3.70 -2.60
CA SER A 123 0.97 -4.49 -1.71
C SER A 123 0.43 -4.50 -0.28
N LEU A 124 0.65 -5.60 0.44
CA LEU A 124 0.31 -5.79 1.85
C LEU A 124 1.49 -6.39 2.60
N ILE A 125 1.98 -5.67 3.59
CA ILE A 125 2.92 -6.19 4.59
C ILE A 125 2.13 -6.96 5.63
N VAL A 126 2.60 -8.15 6.01
CA VAL A 126 2.07 -8.95 7.12
C VAL A 126 3.25 -9.42 7.97
N VAL A 127 3.34 -8.93 9.21
CA VAL A 127 4.45 -9.23 10.13
C VAL A 127 3.89 -9.77 11.45
N PRO A 128 3.97 -11.10 11.69
CA PRO A 128 3.59 -11.68 12.97
C PRO A 128 4.65 -11.37 14.03
N TYR A 129 4.24 -11.27 15.29
CA TYR A 129 5.17 -11.00 16.38
C TYR A 129 4.76 -11.66 17.69
N LYS A 130 5.77 -11.99 18.49
CA LYS A 130 5.64 -12.53 19.85
C LYS A 130 6.06 -11.45 20.84
N THR A 131 5.32 -11.30 21.93
CA THR A 131 5.67 -10.40 23.02
C THR A 131 6.44 -11.15 24.10
N GLU A 132 7.11 -10.42 25.00
CA GLU A 132 7.83 -11.02 26.14
C GLU A 132 6.92 -11.88 27.04
N HIS A 133 5.63 -11.55 27.14
CA HIS A 133 4.63 -12.29 27.93
C HIS A 133 3.98 -13.48 27.19
N GLY A 134 4.52 -13.91 26.03
CA GLY A 134 3.99 -15.04 25.25
C GLY A 134 3.54 -14.67 23.83
N PHE A 135 2.84 -15.59 23.17
CA PHE A 135 2.26 -15.33 21.85
C PHE A 135 1.24 -14.20 21.96
N SER A 136 1.64 -13.01 21.54
CA SER A 136 0.69 -12.00 21.10
C SER A 136 -0.09 -12.67 19.98
N SER A 137 -1.39 -12.88 20.17
CA SER A 137 -2.32 -13.38 19.15
C SER A 137 -2.51 -12.36 18.03
N LYS A 138 -1.50 -11.55 17.70
CA LYS A 138 -1.57 -10.40 16.81
C LYS A 138 -0.44 -10.34 15.80
N TYR A 139 -0.74 -9.78 14.64
CA TYR A 139 0.22 -9.38 13.61
C TYR A 139 -0.02 -7.93 13.15
N VAL A 140 1.01 -7.30 12.60
CA VAL A 140 0.91 -5.97 11.99
C VAL A 140 0.70 -6.07 10.49
N THR A 141 -0.13 -5.18 9.96
CA THR A 141 -0.36 -5.00 8.54
C THR A 141 -0.08 -3.57 8.10
N ALA A 142 0.30 -3.41 6.84
CA ALA A 142 0.28 -2.12 6.16
C ALA A 142 0.09 -2.35 4.67
N ASP A 143 -0.91 -1.70 4.08
CA ASP A 143 -1.20 -1.79 2.65
C ASP A 143 -0.85 -0.49 1.93
N PHE A 144 -0.42 -0.62 0.68
CA PHE A 144 -0.05 0.53 -0.15
C PHE A 144 -0.13 0.19 -1.64
N VAL A 145 -0.13 1.21 -2.48
CA VAL A 145 -0.11 1.05 -3.94
C VAL A 145 1.28 1.41 -4.45
N THR A 146 1.81 0.55 -5.31
CA THR A 146 3.15 0.70 -5.88
C THR A 146 3.08 0.42 -7.38
N LYS A 147 4.07 0.89 -8.13
CA LYS A 147 4.22 0.62 -9.57
C LYS A 147 5.07 -0.58 -9.88
N GLU A 148 5.98 -0.85 -8.99
CA GLU A 148 6.90 -1.95 -9.05
C GLU A 148 6.83 -2.77 -7.77
N TRP A 149 7.54 -3.88 -7.76
CA TRP A 149 7.82 -4.54 -6.52
C TRP A 149 8.68 -3.66 -5.60
N PRO A 150 8.33 -3.54 -4.31
CA PRO A 150 9.10 -2.77 -3.34
C PRO A 150 10.53 -3.32 -3.16
N VAL A 151 11.49 -2.41 -2.99
CA VAL A 151 12.87 -2.72 -2.61
C VAL A 151 12.96 -2.86 -1.10
N LEU A 152 13.42 -4.02 -0.63
CA LEU A 152 13.53 -4.35 0.79
C LEU A 152 15.01 -4.37 1.21
N LYS A 153 15.40 -3.55 2.18
CA LYS A 153 16.77 -3.52 2.72
C LYS A 153 16.74 -3.67 4.24
N VAL A 154 17.45 -4.67 4.77
CA VAL A 154 17.69 -4.78 6.21
C VAL A 154 18.85 -3.87 6.56
N VAL A 155 18.71 -3.06 7.61
CA VAL A 155 19.79 -2.19 8.11
C VAL A 155 20.33 -2.71 9.45
N GLU A 156 21.46 -2.15 9.89
CA GLU A 156 22.28 -2.71 10.99
C GLU A 156 21.51 -2.88 12.31
N ASN A 157 20.56 -1.98 12.61
CA ASN A 157 19.72 -2.07 13.81
C ASN A 157 18.62 -3.16 13.73
N GLY A 158 18.55 -3.92 12.63
CA GLY A 158 17.56 -4.96 12.38
C GLY A 158 16.25 -4.48 11.74
N ASP A 159 16.09 -3.17 11.53
CA ASP A 159 14.91 -2.63 10.84
C ASP A 159 14.91 -3.03 9.36
N VAL A 160 13.71 -3.14 8.78
CA VAL A 160 13.53 -3.37 7.35
C VAL A 160 13.03 -2.09 6.69
N HIS A 161 13.88 -1.50 5.87
CA HIS A 161 13.57 -0.40 4.98
C HIS A 161 12.79 -0.93 3.77
N VAL A 162 11.59 -0.40 3.56
CA VAL A 162 10.71 -0.74 2.44
C VAL A 162 10.56 0.49 1.56
N TRP A 163 11.15 0.42 0.38
CA TRP A 163 11.06 1.47 -0.63
C TRP A 163 10.15 1.05 -1.76
N SER A 164 9.35 1.97 -2.26
CA SER A 164 8.43 1.75 -3.38
C SER A 164 8.17 3.06 -4.11
N SER A 165 7.57 3.03 -5.29
CA SER A 165 7.09 4.25 -5.94
C SER A 165 5.62 4.11 -6.35
N TYR A 166 4.83 5.17 -6.19
CA TYR A 166 3.51 5.26 -6.81
C TYR A 166 3.56 6.22 -8.00
N GLN A 167 2.67 6.02 -8.97
CA GLN A 167 2.52 6.96 -10.08
C GLN A 167 1.58 8.08 -9.68
N ASN A 168 2.06 9.30 -9.85
CA ASN A 168 1.27 10.50 -9.69
C ASN A 168 0.94 11.06 -11.08
N TRP A 169 -0.36 11.22 -11.35
CA TRP A 169 -0.86 11.81 -12.60
C TRP A 169 -0.95 13.33 -12.52
N ASN A 170 -1.01 13.91 -11.32
CA ASN A 170 -1.16 15.35 -11.08
C ASN A 170 -2.25 15.99 -11.98
N GLY A 171 -3.41 15.35 -12.07
CA GLY A 171 -4.54 15.77 -12.92
C GLY A 171 -4.38 15.52 -14.42
N GLY A 172 -3.28 14.92 -14.88
CA GLY A 172 -3.01 14.59 -16.28
C GLY A 172 -3.28 13.13 -16.67
N THR A 173 -2.80 12.75 -17.85
CA THR A 173 -2.90 11.37 -18.37
C THR A 173 -1.67 10.53 -18.01
N THR A 174 -1.72 9.21 -18.26
CA THR A 174 -0.58 8.29 -18.06
C THR A 174 0.72 8.80 -18.71
N ALA A 175 0.64 9.37 -19.92
CA ALA A 175 1.82 9.91 -20.63
C ALA A 175 2.42 11.15 -19.96
N GLY A 176 1.68 11.83 -19.10
CA GLY A 176 2.16 12.95 -18.28
C GLY A 176 2.58 12.57 -16.88
N SER A 177 2.35 11.34 -16.44
CA SER A 177 2.60 10.96 -15.05
C SER A 177 4.09 10.88 -14.70
N PHE A 178 4.39 10.91 -13.40
CA PHE A 178 5.71 10.69 -12.85
C PHE A 178 5.63 9.74 -11.64
N TYR A 179 6.76 9.19 -11.22
CA TYR A 179 6.82 8.20 -10.15
C TYR A 179 7.38 8.85 -8.89
N VAL A 180 6.68 8.72 -7.77
CA VAL A 180 7.03 9.35 -6.51
C VAL A 180 7.50 8.28 -5.54
N PRO A 181 8.77 8.31 -5.10
CA PRO A 181 9.26 7.38 -4.10
C PRO A 181 8.55 7.54 -2.76
N GLU A 182 8.31 6.41 -2.12
CA GLU A 182 7.81 6.29 -0.77
C GLU A 182 8.74 5.41 0.06
N PHE A 183 8.85 5.80 1.33
CA PHE A 183 9.65 5.10 2.29
C PHE A 183 8.81 4.71 3.50
N ARG A 184 8.92 3.42 3.86
CA ARG A 184 8.34 2.79 5.04
C ARG A 184 9.44 2.04 5.79
N VAL A 185 9.28 1.94 7.10
CA VAL A 185 10.19 1.17 7.95
C VAL A 185 9.38 0.20 8.79
N ILE A 186 9.81 -1.05 8.79
CA ILE A 186 9.33 -2.08 9.70
C ILE A 186 10.34 -2.15 10.84
N SER A 187 9.95 -1.68 12.03
CA SER A 187 10.81 -1.67 13.21
C SER A 187 10.27 -2.59 14.30
N ARG A 188 11.18 -3.06 15.15
CA ARG A 188 10.86 -3.86 16.35
C ARG A 188 11.03 -3.01 17.61
N THR A 189 10.06 -3.05 18.52
CA THR A 189 10.16 -2.44 19.85
C THR A 189 10.88 -3.38 20.83
N MET A 190 11.34 -2.84 21.96
CA MET A 190 12.05 -3.61 22.99
C MET A 190 11.24 -4.82 23.47
N ASP A 191 9.93 -4.64 23.70
CA ASP A 191 8.98 -5.69 24.10
C ASP A 191 8.65 -6.72 23.00
N GLY A 192 9.36 -6.67 21.88
CA GLY A 192 9.28 -7.62 20.78
C GLY A 192 8.18 -7.34 19.75
N LYS A 193 7.36 -6.29 19.92
CA LYS A 193 6.31 -5.93 18.95
C LYS A 193 6.91 -5.35 17.68
N TYR A 194 6.23 -5.53 16.55
CA TYR A 194 6.60 -4.87 15.29
C TYR A 194 5.64 -3.72 15.00
N TRP A 195 6.14 -2.75 14.23
CA TRP A 195 5.37 -1.62 13.73
C TRP A 195 5.82 -1.30 12.32
N VAL A 196 4.87 -0.90 11.46
CA VAL A 196 5.18 -0.32 10.15
C VAL A 196 4.93 1.17 10.25
N ARG A 197 5.95 1.97 9.94
CA ARG A 197 5.92 3.43 10.02
C ARG A 197 6.22 4.03 8.65
N CYS A 198 5.76 5.25 8.43
CA CYS A 198 6.11 6.05 7.27
C CYS A 198 6.97 7.25 7.72
N PRO A 199 8.24 7.04 8.16
CA PRO A 199 9.05 8.12 8.71
C PRO A 199 9.36 9.18 7.65
N ARG A 200 9.99 10.28 8.08
CA ARG A 200 10.51 11.27 7.11
C ARG A 200 11.48 10.59 6.14
N LEU A 201 11.43 10.99 4.88
CA LEU A 201 12.35 10.49 3.86
C LEU A 201 13.80 10.81 4.25
N PRO A 202 14.76 9.88 4.05
CA PRO A 202 16.18 10.15 4.19
C PRO A 202 16.58 11.38 3.38
N GLN A 203 17.35 12.27 3.99
CA GLN A 203 17.60 13.62 3.45
C GLN A 203 18.42 13.58 2.16
N ASP A 204 19.41 12.68 2.09
CA ASP A 204 20.28 12.53 0.94
C ASP A 204 19.65 11.59 -0.09
N VAL A 205 19.20 12.18 -1.19
CA VAL A 205 18.52 11.52 -2.31
C VAL A 205 19.47 10.63 -3.09
N SER A 206 20.78 10.87 -3.03
CA SER A 206 21.79 10.04 -3.67
C SER A 206 21.94 8.67 -3.00
N GLN A 207 21.58 8.56 -1.72
CA GLN A 207 21.62 7.31 -0.95
C GLN A 207 20.36 6.45 -1.08
N TRP A 208 19.31 6.98 -1.73
CA TRP A 208 18.09 6.22 -1.97
C TRP A 208 18.38 5.09 -2.97
N PRO A 209 17.71 3.94 -2.88
CA PRO A 209 18.04 2.79 -3.73
C PRO A 209 18.00 3.15 -5.22
N HIS A 210 19.08 2.86 -5.94
CA HIS A 210 19.17 3.06 -7.39
C HIS A 210 18.31 2.07 -8.17
N GLU A 211 18.00 0.93 -7.57
CA GLU A 211 17.14 -0.12 -8.10
C GLU A 211 15.65 0.22 -8.06
N LEU A 212 15.26 1.33 -7.42
CA LEU A 212 13.90 1.87 -7.57
C LEU A 212 13.71 2.37 -9.01
N PRO A 213 12.82 1.75 -9.79
CA PRO A 213 12.64 2.09 -11.18
C PRO A 213 11.99 3.46 -11.33
N HIS A 214 12.24 4.10 -12.48
CA HIS A 214 11.61 5.35 -12.90
C HIS A 214 11.83 6.56 -11.96
N ARG A 215 12.82 6.50 -11.08
CA ARG A 215 13.28 7.66 -10.33
C ARG A 215 13.68 8.81 -11.26
N GLY A 216 13.44 10.02 -10.81
CA GLY A 216 13.79 11.21 -11.56
C GLY A 216 13.45 12.48 -10.81
N PHE A 217 13.97 13.60 -11.30
CA PHE A 217 13.89 14.91 -10.65
C PHE A 217 12.49 15.24 -10.08
N ILE A 218 11.45 15.15 -10.91
CA ILE A 218 10.09 15.54 -10.53
C ILE A 218 9.55 14.63 -9.42
N GLY A 219 9.81 13.32 -9.54
CA GLY A 219 9.39 12.32 -8.57
C GLY A 219 10.01 12.55 -7.21
N ASP A 220 11.34 12.67 -7.17
CA ASP A 220 12.10 12.86 -5.95
C ASP A 220 11.79 14.23 -5.31
N PHE A 221 11.68 15.30 -6.13
CA PHE A 221 11.33 16.63 -5.64
C PHE A 221 9.92 16.65 -5.04
N TYR A 222 8.97 16.02 -5.73
CA TYR A 222 7.59 15.90 -5.26
C TYR A 222 7.48 15.03 -4.01
N ALA A 223 8.31 13.99 -3.85
CA ALA A 223 8.36 13.20 -2.62
C ALA A 223 8.73 14.06 -1.40
N GLY A 224 9.69 14.97 -1.57
CA GLY A 224 10.02 15.99 -0.57
C GLY A 224 8.86 16.95 -0.30
N LEU A 225 8.23 17.49 -1.35
CA LEU A 225 7.09 18.40 -1.23
C LEU A 225 5.89 17.76 -0.50
N ASN A 226 5.52 16.53 -0.88
CA ASN A 226 4.39 15.78 -0.33
C ASN A 226 4.56 15.46 1.17
N ARG A 227 5.81 15.33 1.65
CA ARG A 227 6.12 15.12 3.07
C ARG A 227 6.63 16.38 3.78
N LEU A 228 6.47 17.55 3.17
CA LEU A 228 6.97 18.83 3.68
C LEU A 228 8.43 18.75 4.17
N ASN A 229 9.28 18.09 3.39
CA ASN A 229 10.68 17.83 3.73
C ASN A 229 11.59 18.67 2.83
N ALA A 230 11.88 19.89 3.26
CA ALA A 230 12.71 20.82 2.50
C ALA A 230 14.16 20.32 2.32
N LYS A 231 14.67 19.51 3.25
CA LYS A 231 16.02 18.94 3.14
C LYS A 231 16.13 17.97 1.97
N VAL A 232 15.12 17.12 1.78
CA VAL A 232 15.02 16.26 0.58
C VAL A 232 14.93 17.10 -0.67
N MET A 233 14.02 18.08 -0.72
CA MET A 233 13.88 18.93 -1.91
C MET A 233 15.18 19.67 -2.26
N LYS A 234 15.95 20.12 -1.26
CA LYS A 234 17.27 20.70 -1.44
C LYS A 234 18.27 19.69 -2.00
N SER A 235 18.35 18.49 -1.43
CA SER A 235 19.21 17.41 -1.93
C SER A 235 18.88 17.04 -3.39
N VAL A 236 17.61 17.07 -3.79
CA VAL A 236 17.21 16.88 -5.20
C VAL A 236 17.80 17.97 -6.11
N LEU A 237 17.74 19.25 -5.73
CA LEU A 237 18.31 20.35 -6.51
C LEU A 237 19.84 20.29 -6.61
N GLU A 238 20.50 19.65 -5.65
CA GLU A 238 21.94 19.43 -5.63
C GLU A 238 22.34 18.21 -6.48
N THR A 239 21.54 17.15 -6.42
CA THR A 239 21.79 15.87 -7.12
C THR A 239 21.54 15.97 -8.62
N TYR A 240 20.43 16.60 -9.03
CA TYR A 240 20.02 16.67 -10.43
C TYR A 240 20.46 17.99 -11.05
N LYS A 241 21.34 17.90 -12.06
CA LYS A 241 21.84 19.07 -12.80
C LYS A 241 20.85 19.59 -13.83
N GLU A 242 20.08 18.70 -14.45
CA GLU A 242 19.12 19.05 -15.49
C GLU A 242 17.74 19.31 -14.90
N ILE A 243 17.19 20.48 -15.21
CA ILE A 243 15.81 20.84 -14.94
C ILE A 243 15.14 21.04 -16.30
N VAL A 244 13.94 20.46 -16.50
CA VAL A 244 13.16 20.60 -17.74
C VAL A 244 11.94 21.51 -17.47
N PRO A 245 12.03 22.84 -17.71
CA PRO A 245 10.99 23.81 -17.35
C PRO A 245 9.60 23.44 -17.84
N ARG A 246 9.50 22.95 -19.09
CA ARG A 246 8.22 22.54 -19.69
C ARG A 246 7.53 21.44 -18.90
N ARG A 247 8.28 20.45 -18.40
CA ARG A 247 7.72 19.37 -17.58
C ARG A 247 7.29 19.90 -16.21
N LEU A 248 8.08 20.76 -15.59
CA LEU A 248 7.72 21.38 -14.30
C LEU A 248 6.43 22.20 -14.38
N ARG A 249 6.28 23.04 -15.40
CA ARG A 249 5.04 23.82 -15.62
C ARG A 249 3.81 22.94 -15.73
N LYS A 250 3.91 21.82 -16.46
CA LYS A 250 2.81 20.85 -16.62
C LYS A 250 2.36 20.26 -15.28
N HIS A 251 3.29 20.19 -14.32
CA HIS A 251 3.03 19.68 -12.98
C HIS A 251 2.78 20.77 -11.94
N GLY A 252 2.58 22.03 -12.35
CA GLY A 252 2.32 23.13 -11.42
C GLY A 252 3.52 23.48 -10.54
N LEU A 253 4.71 22.97 -10.84
CA LEU A 253 5.95 23.32 -10.16
C LEU A 253 6.55 24.58 -10.77
N PRO A 254 7.31 25.38 -9.99
CA PRO A 254 8.12 26.47 -10.53
C PRO A 254 9.05 25.95 -11.62
N ASP A 255 9.16 26.68 -12.72
CA ASP A 255 9.84 26.23 -13.94
C ASP A 255 11.29 26.72 -14.07
N SER A 256 11.78 27.37 -13.03
CA SER A 256 13.16 27.84 -12.91
C SER A 256 13.78 27.36 -11.60
N ARG A 257 15.11 27.21 -11.60
CA ARG A 257 15.87 26.84 -10.40
C ARG A 257 15.61 27.81 -9.24
N GLN A 258 15.66 29.10 -9.49
CA GLN A 258 15.35 30.13 -8.50
C GLN A 258 13.91 30.01 -7.97
N GLY A 259 12.94 29.66 -8.82
CA GLY A 259 11.57 29.39 -8.41
C GLY A 259 11.47 28.18 -7.48
N LEU A 260 12.16 27.09 -7.82
CA LEU A 260 12.20 25.87 -7.00
C LEU A 260 12.90 26.13 -5.66
N GLU A 261 14.00 26.89 -5.63
CA GLU A 261 14.69 27.29 -4.41
C GLU A 261 13.80 28.14 -3.49
N ARG A 262 13.00 29.05 -4.06
CA ARG A 262 11.98 29.80 -3.29
C ARG A 262 10.92 28.86 -2.71
N LEU A 263 10.45 27.88 -3.46
CA LEU A 263 9.52 26.87 -2.97
C LEU A 263 10.15 26.04 -1.83
N VAL A 264 11.41 25.62 -1.96
CA VAL A 264 12.16 24.91 -0.90
C VAL A 264 12.22 25.76 0.36
N LYS A 265 12.52 27.07 0.25
CA LYS A 265 12.51 28.00 1.40
C LYS A 265 11.12 28.09 2.04
N GLY A 266 10.06 28.17 1.24
CA GLY A 266 8.68 28.17 1.74
C GLY A 266 8.33 26.90 2.53
N VAL A 267 8.65 25.73 1.97
CA VAL A 267 8.47 24.44 2.64
C VAL A 267 9.32 24.36 3.90
N ALA A 268 10.56 24.88 3.90
CA ALA A 268 11.42 24.89 5.09
C ALA A 268 10.83 25.70 6.25
N THR A 269 10.13 26.80 5.94
CA THR A 269 9.40 27.58 6.97
C THR A 269 8.25 26.78 7.57
N VAL A 270 7.45 26.10 6.73
CA VAL A 270 6.34 25.25 7.20
C VAL A 270 6.85 24.08 8.02
N ASP A 271 7.89 23.41 7.52
CA ASP A 271 8.56 22.29 8.17
C ASP A 271 9.06 22.66 9.57
N ARG A 272 9.76 23.78 9.70
CA ARG A 272 10.24 24.28 11.00
C ARG A 272 9.10 24.56 11.98
N ARG A 273 8.00 25.14 11.51
CA ARG A 273 6.82 25.40 12.34
C ARG A 273 6.16 24.10 12.80
N LEU A 274 6.08 23.10 11.93
CA LEU A 274 5.59 21.77 12.29
C LEU A 274 6.46 21.11 13.35
N GLU A 275 7.78 21.17 13.23
CA GLU A 275 8.68 20.61 14.25
C GLU A 275 8.61 21.38 15.58
N SER A 276 8.44 22.70 15.56
CA SER A 276 8.18 23.50 16.78
C SER A 276 6.89 23.03 17.46
N LEU A 277 5.80 22.92 16.70
CA LEU A 277 4.51 22.47 17.21
C LEU A 277 4.59 21.05 17.80
N LYS A 278 5.30 20.13 17.15
CA LYS A 278 5.53 18.78 17.67
C LYS A 278 6.25 18.80 19.02
N SER A 279 7.23 19.70 19.16
CA SER A 279 7.97 19.86 20.41
C SER A 279 7.09 20.48 21.51
N GLU A 280 6.26 21.47 21.17
CA GLU A 280 5.34 22.11 22.12
C GLU A 280 4.23 21.16 22.58
N LEU A 281 3.81 20.24 21.71
CA LEU A 281 2.79 19.25 21.99
C LEU A 281 3.39 17.87 22.33
N SER A 282 4.67 17.80 22.73
CA SER A 282 5.34 16.52 23.01
C SER A 282 4.66 15.71 24.10
N ASP A 283 4.02 16.40 25.05
CA ASP A 283 3.33 15.81 26.20
C ASP A 283 1.97 15.23 25.80
N LEU A 284 1.43 15.67 24.67
CA LEU A 284 0.28 15.03 24.04
C LEU A 284 0.83 13.88 23.20
N HIS A 285 0.54 12.63 23.58
CA HIS A 285 0.96 11.41 22.86
C HIS A 285 0.30 11.26 21.47
N LEU A 286 0.49 12.26 20.61
CA LEU A 286 -0.03 12.34 19.25
C LEU A 286 0.84 11.50 18.32
N ASP A 287 0.20 10.74 17.43
CA ASP A 287 0.90 9.94 16.43
C ASP A 287 1.37 10.82 15.25
N TRP A 288 2.50 11.47 15.43
CA TRP A 288 3.18 12.27 14.41
C TRP A 288 3.86 11.45 13.30
N ASN A 289 3.84 10.11 13.40
CA ASN A 289 4.49 9.21 12.44
C ASN A 289 3.59 8.83 11.26
N ASN A 290 2.31 9.19 11.32
CA ASN A 290 1.47 9.23 10.14
C ASN A 290 1.72 10.56 9.40
N PRO A 291 2.18 10.53 8.14
CA PRO A 291 2.46 11.76 7.42
C PRO A 291 1.18 12.58 7.32
N ILE A 292 1.24 13.85 7.74
CA ILE A 292 0.26 14.84 7.33
C ILE A 292 0.38 14.88 5.80
N THR A 293 -0.55 14.21 5.13
CA THR A 293 -0.57 14.18 3.68
C THR A 293 -1.14 15.52 3.25
N VAL A 294 -0.26 16.45 2.89
CA VAL A 294 -0.71 17.66 2.23
C VAL A 294 -1.09 17.27 0.81
N THR A 295 -2.39 17.15 0.56
CA THR A 295 -2.87 17.11 -0.81
C THR A 295 -2.63 18.50 -1.40
N VAL A 296 -1.52 18.65 -2.12
CA VAL A 296 -1.23 19.89 -2.82
C VAL A 296 -2.18 19.97 -4.01
N TYR A 297 -3.32 20.63 -3.82
CA TYR A 297 -4.13 21.12 -4.93
C TYR A 297 -3.34 22.26 -5.57
N LEU A 298 -2.51 21.92 -6.56
CA LEU A 298 -1.90 22.91 -7.43
C LEU A 298 -3.02 23.48 -8.30
N THR A 299 -3.73 24.48 -7.77
CA THR A 299 -4.77 25.21 -8.46
C THR A 299 -4.16 25.94 -9.65
N LYS A 300 -4.23 25.31 -10.82
CA LYS A 300 -4.36 26.02 -12.09
C LYS A 300 -5.67 25.61 -12.73
N PHE A 301 -6.56 26.59 -12.83
CA PHE A 301 -7.73 26.61 -13.69
C PHE A 301 -7.48 25.84 -15.00
N SER A 302 -8.27 24.80 -15.23
CA SER A 302 -8.60 24.35 -16.57
C SER A 302 -10.10 24.63 -16.76
N PRO A 303 -10.52 25.51 -17.68
CA PRO A 303 -11.93 25.83 -17.89
C PRO A 303 -12.81 24.69 -18.44
N TRP A 304 -12.34 23.45 -18.48
CA TRP A 304 -12.95 22.39 -19.29
C TRP A 304 -13.59 21.22 -18.52
N LEU A 305 -13.94 21.39 -17.24
CA LEU A 305 -14.63 20.33 -16.47
C LEU A 305 -15.82 20.84 -15.64
N LEU A 306 -16.57 21.81 -16.15
CA LEU A 306 -17.98 21.99 -15.77
C LEU A 306 -18.84 21.35 -16.86
N GLY A 307 -19.06 20.05 -16.76
CA GLY A 307 -19.78 19.32 -17.79
C GLY A 307 -20.07 17.87 -17.46
N SER A 308 -20.61 17.59 -16.26
CA SER A 308 -21.59 16.50 -16.08
C SER A 308 -22.07 16.43 -14.62
N SER A 309 -23.33 16.81 -14.46
CA SER A 309 -24.26 16.71 -13.32
C SER A 309 -23.97 15.71 -12.19
N PRO A 310 -24.19 16.08 -10.91
CA PRO A 310 -24.43 15.13 -9.84
C PRO A 310 -25.89 14.68 -9.87
N ASN A 311 -26.13 13.42 -10.24
CA ASN A 311 -27.43 12.80 -9.94
C ASN A 311 -27.55 12.59 -8.44
N ARG A 312 -28.44 13.40 -7.85
CA ARG A 312 -29.17 13.13 -6.62
C ARG A 312 -29.75 11.71 -6.65
N SER A 313 -29.63 11.00 -5.53
CA SER A 313 -30.74 10.24 -4.96
C SER A 313 -30.42 9.86 -3.52
N THR A 314 -31.08 10.58 -2.60
CA THR A 314 -31.64 10.13 -1.32
C THR A 314 -32.09 8.66 -1.34
N ILE A 315 -31.76 7.87 -0.30
CA ILE A 315 -32.46 7.77 1.00
C ILE A 315 -31.38 7.64 2.09
#